data_AF-A0A956W595-F1
#
_entry.id   AF-A0A956W595-F1
#
_cell.length_a   1.000
_cell.length_b   1.000
_cell.length_c   1.000
_cell.angle_alpha   90.00
_cell.angle_beta   90.00
_cell.angle_gamma   90.00
#
_symmetry.space_group_name_H-M   'P 1'
#
loop_
_entity.id
_entity.type
_entity.pdbx_description
1 polymer ?
#
loop_
_entity_poly.entity_id
_entity_poly.type
_entity_poly.pdbx_seq_one_letter_code
_entity_poly.pdbx_strand_id
1 'polypeptide(L)'
;MEFRDSTAEVEFRNEVRGFLEAEYPPAMSEGRTEWGLFNASGMRGREYYDFLGGWTKKLNGRGWGAPAWPKEHGGGGLSVKEQFILSEEFAWKRAPRPGGIGHGWAGPTIMVAGTEEQKER
;
A
#
# COMPACT_ATOMS: atom_id res chain seq x y z
N MET A 1 -11.45 -11.72 24.15
CA MET A 1 -10.81 -11.17 22.95
C MET A 1 -11.62 -9.96 22.53
N GLU A 2 -11.02 -8.77 22.45
CA GLU A 2 -11.70 -7.56 22.00
C GLU A 2 -11.42 -7.34 20.51
N PHE A 3 -12.47 -7.21 19.72
CA PHE A 3 -12.40 -7.09 18.25
C PHE A 3 -12.72 -5.68 17.74
N ARG A 4 -12.84 -4.70 18.64
CA ARG A 4 -13.11 -3.31 18.28
C ARG A 4 -11.80 -2.55 18.15
N ASP A 5 -11.78 -1.62 17.21
CA ASP A 5 -10.69 -0.68 17.06
C ASP A 5 -10.57 0.18 18.34
N SER A 6 -9.34 0.38 18.81
CA SER A 6 -9.03 1.41 19.80
C SER A 6 -9.21 2.83 19.23
N THR A 7 -9.18 3.87 20.07
CA THR A 7 -9.26 5.26 19.60
C THR A 7 -8.18 5.58 18.56
N ALA A 8 -6.94 5.16 18.79
CA ALA A 8 -5.84 5.36 17.85
C ALA A 8 -6.05 4.59 16.53
N GLU A 9 -6.60 3.38 16.60
CA GLU A 9 -6.94 2.57 15.43
C GLU A 9 -8.08 3.22 14.61
N VAL A 10 -9.07 3.81 15.27
CA VAL A 10 -10.14 4.58 14.61
C VAL A 10 -9.60 5.83 13.92
N GLU A 11 -8.69 6.56 14.57
CA GLU A 11 -8.04 7.73 13.99
C GLU A 11 -7.23 7.35 12.73
N PHE A 12 -6.43 6.29 12.82
CA PHE A 12 -5.67 5.78 11.68
C PHE A 12 -6.59 5.32 10.54
N ARG A 13 -7.69 4.63 10.84
CA ARG A 13 -8.69 4.24 9.84
C ARG A 13 -9.26 5.46 9.12
N ASN A 14 -9.62 6.51 9.86
CA ASN A 14 -10.15 7.74 9.28
C ASN A 14 -9.10 8.46 8.41
N GLU A 15 -7.83 8.44 8.81
CA GLU A 15 -6.73 8.97 8.01
C GLU A 15 -6.61 8.22 6.67
N VAL A 16 -6.58 6.89 6.70
CA VAL A 16 -6.48 6.05 5.50
C VAL A 16 -7.68 6.30 4.58
N ARG A 17 -8.90 6.35 5.14
CA ARG A 17 -10.11 6.60 4.37
C ARG A 17 -10.10 7.98 3.72
N GLY A 18 -9.77 9.02 4.50
CA GLY A 18 -9.68 10.39 3.98
C GLY A 18 -8.64 10.52 2.87
N PHE A 19 -7.50 9.85 3.01
CA PHE A 19 -6.51 9.79 1.94
C PHE A 19 -7.04 9.12 0.68
N LEU A 20 -7.67 7.95 0.80
CA LEU A 20 -8.20 7.23 -0.36
C LEU A 20 -9.29 8.05 -1.06
N GLU A 21 -10.12 8.77 -0.32
CA GLU A 21 -11.16 9.64 -0.89
C GLU A 21 -10.61 10.84 -1.62
N ALA A 22 -9.53 11.43 -1.11
CA ALA A 22 -8.88 12.57 -1.75
C ALA A 22 -8.05 12.17 -2.98
N GLU A 23 -7.40 11.00 -2.94
CA GLU A 23 -6.29 10.68 -3.83
C GLU A 23 -6.54 9.51 -4.79
N TYR A 24 -7.54 8.65 -4.52
CA TYR A 24 -7.84 7.48 -5.35
C TYR A 24 -9.12 7.69 -6.18
N PRO A 25 -9.00 8.02 -7.48
CA PRO A 25 -10.16 8.42 -8.28
C PRO A 25 -11.06 7.21 -8.62
N PRO A 26 -12.39 7.41 -8.69
CA PRO A 26 -13.34 6.32 -8.98
C PRO A 26 -13.03 5.51 -10.24
N ALA A 27 -12.55 6.15 -11.30
CA ALA A 27 -12.15 5.50 -12.56
C ALA A 27 -11.09 4.39 -12.38
N MET A 28 -10.31 4.44 -11.31
CA MET A 28 -9.34 3.40 -10.98
C MET A 28 -9.99 2.15 -10.35
N SER A 29 -11.17 2.30 -9.73
CA SER A 29 -11.91 1.23 -9.05
C SER A 29 -12.90 0.46 -9.95
N GLU A 30 -13.19 0.99 -11.13
CA GLU A 30 -14.28 0.55 -12.02
C GLU A 30 -13.96 -0.67 -12.91
N GLY A 31 -12.72 -1.18 -12.93
CA GLY A 31 -12.40 -2.35 -13.76
C GLY A 31 -12.65 -3.71 -13.08
N ARG A 32 -12.85 -4.74 -13.91
CA ARG A 32 -13.11 -6.12 -13.47
C ARG A 32 -11.81 -6.83 -13.11
N THR A 33 -11.69 -7.32 -11.87
CA THR A 33 -10.54 -8.11 -11.44
C THR A 33 -10.95 -9.51 -11.04
N GLU A 34 -10.41 -10.52 -11.72
CA GLU A 34 -10.45 -11.90 -11.23
C GLU A 34 -9.29 -12.19 -10.26
N TRP A 35 -8.21 -11.37 -10.27
CA TRP A 35 -7.05 -11.57 -9.38
C TRP A 35 -6.28 -10.32 -8.91
N GLY A 36 -6.73 -9.08 -9.17
CA GLY A 36 -6.11 -7.84 -8.63
C GLY A 36 -4.62 -7.58 -8.97
N LEU A 37 -3.94 -8.55 -9.57
CA LEU A 37 -2.51 -8.58 -9.90
C LEU A 37 -2.22 -7.95 -11.27
N PHE A 38 -3.24 -7.83 -12.11
CA PHE A 38 -3.14 -7.26 -13.45
C PHE A 38 -4.28 -6.26 -13.67
N ASN A 39 -4.27 -5.19 -12.86
CA ASN A 39 -4.77 -3.85 -13.22
C ASN A 39 -5.87 -3.80 -14.29
N ALA A 40 -7.09 -4.08 -13.88
CA ALA A 40 -8.24 -3.53 -14.58
C ALA A 40 -8.65 -2.27 -13.84
N SER A 41 -8.00 -1.15 -14.18
CA SER A 41 -8.61 0.17 -14.01
C SER A 41 -9.50 0.46 -15.22
N GLY A 42 -10.50 1.33 -15.04
CA GLY A 42 -11.16 1.98 -16.18
C GLY A 42 -10.18 2.85 -16.99
N MET A 43 -9.13 3.33 -16.32
CA MET A 43 -8.00 4.07 -16.91
C MET A 43 -7.04 3.14 -17.66
N ARG A 44 -6.51 3.56 -18.82
CA ARG A 44 -5.57 2.78 -19.64
C ARG A 44 -4.46 3.65 -20.23
N GLY A 45 -3.41 3.01 -20.73
CA GLY A 45 -2.34 3.69 -21.47
C GLY A 45 -1.48 4.58 -20.59
N ARG A 46 -0.99 5.70 -21.13
CA ARG A 46 -0.03 6.59 -20.45
C ARG A 46 -0.58 7.18 -19.14
N GLU A 47 -1.83 7.61 -19.16
CA GLU A 47 -2.52 8.19 -17.99
C GLU A 47 -2.51 7.25 -16.79
N TYR A 48 -2.72 5.95 -17.05
CA TYR A 48 -2.68 4.92 -16.02
C TYR A 48 -1.29 4.81 -15.35
N TYR A 49 -0.23 4.78 -16.15
CA TYR A 49 1.13 4.68 -15.64
C TYR A 49 1.58 5.96 -14.93
N ASP A 50 1.17 7.13 -15.44
CA ASP A 50 1.45 8.42 -14.81
C ASP A 50 0.77 8.50 -13.43
N PHE A 51 -0.48 8.03 -13.33
CA PHE A 51 -1.16 7.89 -12.04
C PHE A 51 -0.42 6.92 -11.11
N LEU A 52 -0.05 5.72 -11.57
CA LEU A 52 0.65 4.74 -10.74
C LEU A 52 1.98 5.26 -10.18
N GLY A 53 2.74 6.02 -10.96
CA GLY A 53 3.99 6.63 -10.52
C GLY A 53 3.75 7.63 -9.38
N GLY A 54 2.78 8.53 -9.55
CA GLY A 54 2.37 9.47 -8.50
C GLY A 54 1.80 8.77 -7.27
N TRP A 55 0.96 7.75 -7.48
CA TRP A 55 0.31 6.95 -6.44
C TRP A 55 1.35 6.26 -5.55
N THR A 56 2.30 5.56 -6.16
CA THR A 56 3.37 4.86 -5.45
C THR A 56 4.19 5.82 -4.59
N LYS A 57 4.51 7.01 -5.12
CA LYS A 57 5.24 8.04 -4.38
C LYS A 57 4.44 8.55 -3.16
N LYS A 58 3.14 8.76 -3.30
CA LYS A 58 2.25 9.18 -2.19
C LYS A 58 2.19 8.13 -1.10
N LEU A 59 2.07 6.85 -1.46
CA LEU A 59 2.07 5.75 -0.49
C LEU A 59 3.41 5.61 0.23
N ASN A 60 4.52 5.67 -0.50
CA ASN A 60 5.86 5.60 0.09
C ASN A 60 6.12 6.79 1.04
N GLY A 61 5.67 7.99 0.69
CA GLY A 61 5.80 9.17 1.56
C GLY A 61 5.06 9.05 2.91
N ARG A 62 4.11 8.12 3.02
CA ARG A 62 3.38 7.78 4.25
C ARG A 62 3.87 6.48 4.90
N GLY A 63 4.86 5.81 4.32
CA GLY A 63 5.30 4.47 4.73
C GLY A 63 4.30 3.35 4.38
N TRP A 64 3.25 3.65 3.61
CA TRP A 64 2.20 2.69 3.27
C TRP A 64 2.56 1.79 2.10
N GLY A 65 3.61 2.11 1.33
CA GLY A 65 4.09 1.25 0.24
C GLY A 65 4.75 -0.04 0.73
N ALA A 66 5.36 0.01 1.91
CA ALA A 66 5.95 -1.11 2.63
C ALA A 66 5.58 -1.04 4.11
N PRO A 67 4.31 -1.28 4.46
CA PRO A 67 3.77 -0.97 5.78
C PRO A 67 4.42 -1.80 6.88
N ALA A 68 4.79 -3.06 6.59
CA ALA A 68 5.41 -3.97 7.54
C ALA A 68 6.93 -3.78 7.69
N TRP A 69 7.57 -3.08 6.75
CA TRP A 69 9.02 -2.93 6.78
C TRP A 69 9.44 -2.03 7.95
N PRO A 70 10.58 -2.32 8.60
CA PRO A 70 11.13 -1.43 9.61
C PRO A 70 11.44 -0.04 9.06
N LYS A 71 11.39 0.99 9.93
CA LYS A 71 11.62 2.38 9.53
C LYS A 71 13.05 2.62 9.04
N GLU A 72 14.02 1.90 9.61
CA GLU A 72 15.42 1.91 9.18
C GLU A 72 15.64 1.45 7.74
N HIS A 73 14.69 0.68 7.18
CA HIS A 73 14.69 0.26 5.78
C HIS A 73 13.71 1.07 4.92
N GLY A 74 13.30 2.25 5.39
CA GLY A 74 12.37 3.14 4.66
C GLY A 74 10.91 2.66 4.67
N GLY A 75 10.58 1.70 5.53
CA GLY A 75 9.23 1.19 5.71
C GLY A 75 8.33 2.02 6.61
N GLY A 76 7.06 1.61 6.70
CA GLY A 76 6.09 2.25 7.59
C GLY A 76 6.26 1.88 9.06
N GLY A 77 6.82 0.72 9.36
CA GLY A 77 6.91 0.18 10.72
C GLY A 77 5.54 0.03 11.39
N LEU A 78 4.49 -0.22 10.61
CA LEU A 78 3.12 -0.31 11.10
C LEU A 78 2.92 -1.61 11.89
N SER A 79 2.16 -1.52 12.97
CA SER A 79 1.70 -2.68 13.73
C SER A 79 0.82 -3.60 12.87
N VAL A 80 0.65 -4.85 13.30
CA VAL A 80 -0.22 -5.82 12.60
C VAL A 80 -1.65 -5.30 12.46
N LYS A 81 -2.16 -4.57 13.46
CA LYS A 81 -3.51 -3.99 13.40
C LYS A 81 -3.60 -2.83 12.42
N GLU A 82 -2.62 -1.93 12.38
CA GLU A 82 -2.58 -0.85 11.39
C GLU A 82 -2.45 -1.41 9.97
N GLN A 83 -1.64 -2.46 9.77
CA GLN A 83 -1.56 -3.16 8.49
C GLN A 83 -2.90 -3.77 8.06
N PHE A 84 -3.65 -4.32 9.02
CA PHE A 84 -4.99 -4.85 8.78
C PHE A 84 -5.97 -3.74 8.38
N ILE A 85 -6.01 -2.64 9.13
CA ILE A 85 -6.86 -1.47 8.84
C ILE A 85 -6.55 -0.90 7.45
N LEU A 86 -5.26 -0.71 7.13
CA LEU A 86 -4.82 -0.24 5.82
C LEU A 86 -5.32 -1.17 4.71
N SER A 87 -5.16 -2.48 4.89
CA SER A 87 -5.60 -3.48 3.92
C SER A 87 -7.11 -3.49 3.72
N GLU A 88 -7.88 -3.33 4.81
CA GLU A 88 -9.34 -3.31 4.78
C GLU A 88 -9.88 -2.07 4.04
N GLU A 89 -9.37 -0.87 4.34
CA GLU A 89 -9.81 0.35 3.67
C GLU A 89 -9.43 0.35 2.17
N PHE A 90 -8.25 -0.17 1.82
CA PHE A 90 -7.87 -0.35 0.41
C PHE A 90 -8.80 -1.33 -0.30
N ALA A 91 -9.16 -2.44 0.34
CA ALA A 91 -10.10 -3.41 -0.22
C ALA A 91 -11.49 -2.79 -0.42
N TRP A 92 -11.99 -2.00 0.55
CA TRP A 92 -13.26 -1.28 0.44
C TRP A 92 -13.30 -0.32 -0.74
N LYS A 93 -12.21 0.41 -0.97
CA LYS A 93 -12.08 1.34 -2.12
C LYS A 93 -11.67 0.62 -3.41
N ARG A 94 -11.48 -0.70 -3.39
CA ARG A 94 -10.95 -1.51 -4.50
C ARG A 94 -9.61 -0.99 -5.01
N ALA A 95 -8.83 -0.37 -4.13
CA ALA A 95 -7.51 0.15 -4.41
C ALA A 95 -6.49 -1.02 -4.46
N PRO A 96 -5.49 -0.94 -5.35
CA PRO A 96 -4.46 -1.96 -5.43
C PRO A 96 -3.66 -1.99 -4.12
N ARG A 97 -3.47 -3.20 -3.56
CA ARG A 97 -2.68 -3.35 -2.34
C ARG A 97 -1.27 -2.80 -2.55
N PRO A 98 -0.72 -2.04 -1.58
CA PRO A 98 0.69 -1.73 -1.58
C PRO A 98 1.50 -3.03 -1.43
N GLY A 99 2.71 -3.05 -1.95
CA GLY A 99 3.56 -4.24 -1.86
C GLY A 99 4.29 -4.55 -3.16
N GLY A 100 3.56 -4.80 -4.25
CA GLY A 100 4.18 -5.24 -5.51
C GLY A 100 5.20 -6.38 -5.36
N ILE A 101 5.98 -6.64 -6.41
CA ILE A 101 7.10 -7.59 -6.33
C ILE A 101 8.23 -7.00 -5.48
N GLY A 102 8.49 -5.69 -5.62
CA GLY A 102 9.54 -4.97 -4.90
C GLY A 102 9.41 -5.05 -3.38
N HIS A 103 8.34 -4.50 -2.81
CA HIS A 103 8.17 -4.46 -1.36
C HIS A 103 7.69 -5.79 -0.77
N GLY A 104 6.93 -6.59 -1.54
CA GLY A 104 6.36 -7.84 -1.05
C GLY A 104 7.30 -9.04 -1.07
N TRP A 105 8.27 -9.07 -1.98
CA TRP A 105 9.05 -10.28 -2.27
C TRP A 105 10.55 -9.99 -2.35
N ALA A 106 10.96 -9.12 -3.26
CA ALA A 106 12.38 -8.85 -3.52
C ALA A 106 13.05 -8.19 -2.32
N GLY A 107 12.43 -7.14 -1.78
CA GLY A 107 13.00 -6.39 -0.67
C GLY A 107 13.16 -7.19 0.62
N PRO A 108 12.16 -7.97 1.10
CA PRO A 108 12.34 -8.85 2.25
C PRO A 108 13.43 -9.90 2.02
N THR A 109 13.54 -10.41 0.79
CA THR A 109 14.60 -11.36 0.42
C THR A 109 15.98 -10.71 0.53
N ILE A 110 16.14 -9.48 0.01
CA ILE A 110 17.39 -8.72 0.08
C ILE A 110 17.73 -8.33 1.53
N MET A 111 16.74 -7.90 2.32
CA MET A 111 16.95 -7.55 3.72
C MET A 111 17.48 -8.74 4.54
N VAL A 112 16.96 -9.95 4.31
CA VAL A 112 17.35 -11.14 5.07
C VAL A 112 18.60 -11.81 4.51
N ALA A 113 18.72 -11.93 3.19
CA ALA A 113 19.73 -12.78 2.53
C ALA A 113 20.63 -12.03 1.53
N GLY A 114 20.45 -10.72 1.35
CA GLY A 114 21.28 -9.90 0.47
C GLY A 114 22.68 -9.67 1.05
N THR A 115 23.63 -9.40 0.16
CA THR A 115 24.94 -8.86 0.55
C THR A 115 24.78 -7.45 1.12
N GLU A 116 25.76 -6.95 1.87
CA GLU A 116 25.72 -5.57 2.39
C GLU A 116 25.59 -4.54 1.26
N GLU A 117 26.32 -4.75 0.16
CA GLU A 117 26.20 -3.91 -1.05
C GLU A 117 24.77 -3.93 -1.64
N GLN A 118 24.05 -5.06 -1.57
CA GLN A 118 22.67 -5.14 -2.06
C GLN A 118 21.67 -4.47 -1.13
N LYS A 119 21.95 -4.43 0.19
CA LYS A 119 21.08 -3.78 1.18
C LYS A 119 21.22 -2.26 1.18
N GLU A 120 22.39 -1.75 0.80
CA GLU A 120 22.68 -0.30 0.78
C GLU A 120 22.15 0.43 -0.48
N ARG A 121 21.70 -0.30 -1.51
CA ARG A 121 21.21 0.25 -2.80
C ARG A 121 19.70 0.36 -2.87
#